data_AF-A0A0F7KE29-F1
#
_entry.id   AF-A0A0F7KE29-F1
#
_cell.length_a   1.000
_cell.length_b   1.000
_cell.length_c   1.000
_cell.angle_alpha   90.00
_cell.angle_beta   90.00
_cell.angle_gamma   90.00
#
_symmetry.space_group_name_H-M   'P 1'
#
loop_
_entity.id
_entity.type
_entity.pdbx_description
1 polymer ?
#
loop_
_entity_poly.entity_id
_entity_poly.type
_entity_poly.pdbx_seq_one_letter_code
_entity_poly.pdbx_strand_id
1 'polypeptide(L)'
;MFPESSKESLHENRPMVSITISVPADVEDSMKKIALLRGFTEYQAMLKSYINEGLRRDEYRYSGISMARFIEALKEYGVPDTVIQQATRNLIEP
;
A
#
# COMPACT_ATOMS: atom_id res chain seq x y z
N MET A 1 21.51 -4.29 6.67
CA MET A 1 20.93 -3.19 7.49
C MET A 1 19.49 -3.06 7.07
N PHE A 2 18.56 -3.56 7.88
CA PHE A 2 17.12 -3.60 7.56
C PHE A 2 16.55 -2.19 7.66
N PRO A 3 15.60 -1.78 6.78
CA PRO A 3 14.98 -0.47 6.91
C PRO A 3 14.11 -0.46 8.17
N GLU A 4 14.40 0.48 9.06
CA GLU A 4 13.61 0.85 10.23
C GLU A 4 12.25 1.44 9.79
N SER A 5 11.35 0.64 9.22
CA SER A 5 9.98 1.07 8.90
C SER A 5 8.91 0.34 9.71
N SER A 6 9.32 -0.43 10.73
CA SER A 6 8.41 -1.28 11.51
C SER A 6 8.09 -0.75 12.92
N LYS A 7 8.38 0.51 13.25
CA LYS A 7 8.14 1.07 14.60
C LYS A 7 7.21 2.30 14.65
N GLU A 8 6.89 2.93 13.53
CA GLU A 8 5.97 4.08 13.52
C GLU A 8 4.51 3.68 13.77
N SER A 9 4.17 2.40 13.69
CA SER A 9 2.79 1.90 13.91
C SER A 9 2.29 1.97 15.37
N LEU A 10 3.13 2.39 16.33
CA LEU A 10 2.84 2.35 17.77
C LEU A 10 2.96 3.72 18.49
N HIS A 11 2.79 4.84 17.78
CA HIS A 11 2.63 6.15 18.43
C HIS A 11 1.15 6.44 18.69
N GLU A 12 0.72 6.45 19.96
CA GLU A 12 -0.68 6.66 20.37
C GLU A 12 -1.25 8.05 20.02
N ASN A 13 -0.39 9.03 19.69
CA ASN A 13 -0.79 10.38 19.28
C ASN A 13 -0.51 10.61 17.79
N ARG A 14 -1.09 9.80 16.90
CA ARG A 14 -1.05 10.12 15.46
C ARG A 14 -2.02 11.25 15.14
N PRO A 15 -1.62 12.29 14.41
CA PRO A 15 -2.56 13.28 13.90
C PRO A 15 -3.58 12.60 13.00
N MET A 16 -4.87 12.71 13.33
CA MET A 16 -5.96 12.22 12.51
C MET A 16 -6.39 13.30 11.52
N VAL A 17 -6.51 12.94 10.25
CA VAL A 17 -7.06 13.80 9.20
C VAL A 17 -8.46 13.30 8.86
N SER A 18 -9.44 14.21 8.92
CA SER A 18 -10.81 13.92 8.48
C SER A 18 -10.91 14.03 6.97
N ILE A 19 -11.43 13.00 6.31
CA ILE A 19 -11.64 12.96 4.87
C ILE A 19 -13.15 12.84 4.61
N THR A 20 -13.70 13.78 3.84
CA THR A 20 -15.11 13.74 3.41
C THR A 20 -15.19 13.15 2.01
N ILE A 21 -15.94 12.06 1.85
CA ILE A 21 -16.13 11.36 0.57
C ILE A 21 -17.62 11.35 0.25
N SER A 22 -17.99 11.76 -0.97
CA SER A 22 -19.35 11.62 -1.47
C SER A 22 -19.48 10.29 -2.20
N VAL A 23 -20.48 9.49 -1.81
CA VAL A 23 -20.78 8.19 -2.44
C VAL A 23 -22.26 8.15 -2.83
N PRO A 24 -22.62 7.37 -3.88
CA PRO A 24 -24.03 7.12 -4.20
C PRO A 24 -24.77 6.46 -3.02
N ALA A 25 -26.07 6.74 -2.90
CA ALA A 25 -26.89 6.23 -1.80
C ALA A 25 -26.97 4.68 -1.78
N ASP A 26 -27.00 4.04 -2.94
CA ASP A 26 -26.99 2.58 -3.10
C ASP A 26 -25.69 1.95 -2.59
N VAL A 27 -24.57 2.68 -2.70
CA VAL A 27 -23.27 2.25 -2.18
C VAL A 27 -23.26 2.32 -0.65
N GLU A 28 -23.79 3.38 -0.06
CA GLU A 28 -23.90 3.50 1.41
C GLU A 28 -24.74 2.36 2.00
N ASP A 29 -25.88 2.04 1.39
CA ASP A 29 -26.75 0.93 1.83
C ASP A 29 -26.05 -0.42 1.72
N SER A 30 -25.29 -0.63 0.64
CA SER A 30 -24.48 -1.83 0.45
C SER A 30 -23.39 -1.93 1.52
N MET A 31 -22.73 -0.81 1.87
CA MET A 31 -21.71 -0.77 2.91
C MET A 31 -22.28 -1.14 4.28
N LYS A 32 -23.46 -0.64 4.64
CA LYS A 32 -24.13 -1.00 5.91
C LYS A 32 -24.40 -2.51 5.98
N LYS A 33 -24.91 -3.11 4.90
CA LYS A 33 -25.19 -4.55 4.84
C LYS A 33 -23.91 -5.39 4.97
N ILE A 34 -22.88 -5.06 4.20
CA ILE A 34 -21.61 -5.80 4.20
C ILE A 34 -20.89 -5.65 5.55
N ALA A 35 -20.95 -4.47 6.18
CA ALA A 35 -20.37 -4.25 7.50
C ALA A 35 -20.92 -5.23 8.54
N LEU A 36 -22.24 -5.37 8.61
CA LEU A 36 -22.89 -6.33 9.51
C LEU A 36 -22.49 -7.78 9.22
N LEU A 37 -22.46 -8.17 7.94
CA LEU A 37 -22.06 -9.53 7.53
C LEU A 37 -20.60 -9.85 7.88
N ARG A 38 -19.74 -8.82 7.90
CA ARG A 38 -18.32 -8.96 8.26
C ARG A 38 -18.05 -8.74 9.75
N GLY A 39 -19.09 -8.57 10.58
CA GLY A 39 -18.97 -8.40 12.03
C GLY A 39 -18.54 -7.01 12.47
N PHE A 40 -18.62 -6.00 11.61
CA PHE A 40 -18.38 -4.61 11.98
C PHE A 40 -19.69 -3.96 12.48
N THR A 41 -19.61 -3.26 13.60
CA THR A 41 -20.73 -2.49 14.16
C THR A 41 -21.04 -1.23 13.33
N GLU A 42 -20.02 -0.66 12.70
CA GLU A 42 -20.14 0.56 11.89
C GLU A 42 -19.49 0.38 10.52
N TYR A 43 -20.15 0.86 9.47
CA TYR A 43 -19.59 0.82 8.11
C TYR A 43 -18.33 1.69 7.97
N GLN A 44 -18.19 2.73 8.81
CA GLN A 44 -16.99 3.57 8.86
C GLN A 44 -15.77 2.77 9.33
N ALA A 45 -15.92 1.84 10.27
CA ALA A 45 -14.85 0.96 10.73
C ALA A 45 -14.41 0.00 9.60
N MET A 46 -15.38 -0.56 8.88
CA MET A 46 -15.09 -1.39 7.70
C MET A 46 -14.37 -0.60 6.61
N LEU A 47 -14.81 0.63 6.33
CA LEU A 47 -14.20 1.50 5.32
C LEU A 47 -12.74 1.81 5.68
N LYS A 48 -12.46 2.19 6.94
CA LYS A 48 -11.10 2.41 7.43
C LYS A 48 -10.22 1.16 7.23
N SER A 49 -10.77 -0.03 7.52
CA SER A 49 -10.05 -1.29 7.30
C SER A 49 -9.71 -1.51 5.82
N TYR A 50 -10.67 -1.27 4.90
CA TYR A 50 -10.42 -1.41 3.46
C TYR A 50 -9.38 -0.43 2.93
N ILE A 51 -9.44 0.82 3.39
CA ILE A 51 -8.44 1.83 3.00
C ILE A 51 -7.06 1.40 3.50
N ASN A 52 -6.93 0.98 4.77
CA ASN A 52 -5.66 0.54 5.32
C ASN A 52 -5.10 -0.69 4.60
N GLU A 53 -5.94 -1.69 4.32
CA GLU A 53 -5.52 -2.92 3.62
C GLU A 53 -5.09 -2.62 2.18
N GLY A 54 -5.90 -1.87 1.43
CA GLY A 54 -5.59 -1.47 0.06
C GLY A 54 -4.30 -0.65 0.00
N LEU A 55 -4.17 0.34 0.88
CA LEU A 55 -2.98 1.18 0.94
C LEU A 55 -1.74 0.38 1.32
N ARG A 56 -1.80 -0.49 2.33
CA ARG A 56 -0.66 -1.35 2.70
C ARG A 56 -0.25 -2.29 1.56
N ARG A 57 -1.22 -2.81 0.81
CA ARG A 57 -0.96 -3.67 -0.35
C ARG A 57 -0.26 -2.88 -1.46
N ASP A 58 -0.72 -1.67 -1.73
CA ASP A 58 -0.12 -0.81 -2.75
C ASP A 58 1.26 -0.30 -2.30
N GLU A 59 1.41 0.13 -1.05
CA GLU A 59 2.70 0.45 -0.43
C GLU A 59 3.64 -0.75 -0.57
N TYR A 60 3.22 -1.97 -0.26
CA TYR A 60 4.06 -3.16 -0.48
C TYR A 60 4.43 -3.36 -1.96
N ARG A 61 3.47 -3.16 -2.87
CA ARG A 61 3.68 -3.33 -4.31
C ARG A 61 4.65 -2.29 -4.89
N TYR A 62 4.65 -1.08 -4.36
CA TYR A 62 5.41 0.05 -4.88
C TYR A 62 6.62 0.46 -3.99
N SER A 63 6.81 -0.12 -2.80
CA SER A 63 7.89 0.21 -1.84
C SER A 63 9.30 -0.27 -2.23
N GLY A 64 9.53 -0.67 -3.47
CA GLY A 64 10.88 -1.01 -3.97
C GLY A 64 11.40 -2.40 -3.58
N ILE A 65 10.72 -3.16 -2.71
CA ILE A 65 11.05 -4.57 -2.42
C ILE A 65 10.87 -5.45 -3.68
N SER A 66 10.00 -5.07 -4.62
CA SER A 66 9.92 -5.74 -5.92
C SER A 66 11.10 -5.39 -6.83
N MET A 67 11.55 -4.13 -6.84
CA MET A 67 12.64 -3.69 -7.71
C MET A 67 13.98 -4.29 -7.30
N ALA A 68 14.29 -4.34 -6.00
CA ALA A 68 15.53 -4.96 -5.52
C ALA A 68 15.56 -6.47 -5.80
N ARG A 69 14.46 -7.19 -5.53
CA ARG A 69 14.34 -8.63 -5.87
C ARG A 69 14.32 -8.89 -7.37
N PHE A 70 13.75 -7.98 -8.16
CA PHE A 70 13.74 -8.05 -9.61
C PHE A 70 15.14 -7.83 -10.17
N ILE A 71 15.89 -6.86 -9.64
CA ILE A 71 17.30 -6.64 -9.97
C ILE A 71 18.15 -7.87 -9.61
N GLU A 72 17.94 -8.47 -8.44
CA GLU A 72 18.63 -9.72 -8.06
C GLU A 72 18.29 -10.88 -9.00
N ALA A 73 17.01 -11.07 -9.33
CA ALA A 73 16.61 -12.09 -10.31
C ALA A 73 17.27 -11.86 -11.68
N LEU A 74 17.32 -10.61 -12.18
CA LEU A 74 17.98 -10.29 -13.45
C LEU A 74 19.48 -10.63 -13.42
N LYS A 75 20.15 -10.36 -12.29
CA LYS A 75 21.56 -10.76 -12.10
C LYS A 75 21.74 -12.27 -12.11
N GLU A 76 20.83 -13.03 -11.47
CA GLU A 76 20.84 -14.51 -11.51
C GLU A 76 20.66 -15.07 -12.93
N TYR A 77 19.88 -14.39 -13.77
CA TYR A 77 19.73 -14.73 -15.20
C TYR A 77 20.89 -14.24 -16.09
N GLY A 78 21.94 -13.65 -15.51
CA GLY A 78 23.14 -13.22 -16.23
C GLY A 78 23.04 -11.86 -16.90
N VAL A 79 22.05 -11.03 -16.53
CA VAL A 79 21.98 -9.65 -17.02
C VAL A 79 23.12 -8.83 -16.42
N PRO A 80 23.95 -8.16 -17.24
CA PRO A 80 25.06 -7.35 -16.74
C PRO A 80 24.57 -6.20 -15.85
N ASP A 81 25.26 -5.97 -14.73
CA ASP A 81 24.94 -4.90 -13.77
C ASP A 81 24.90 -3.51 -14.44
N THR A 82 25.73 -3.31 -15.46
CA THR A 82 25.76 -2.08 -16.27
C THR A 82 24.42 -1.79 -16.97
N VAL A 83 23.77 -2.82 -17.52
CA VAL A 83 22.46 -2.69 -18.19
C VAL A 83 21.37 -2.39 -17.18
N ILE A 84 21.42 -3.04 -16.02
CA ILE A 84 20.45 -2.84 -14.94
C ILE A 84 20.56 -1.41 -14.37
N GLN A 85 21.78 -0.93 -14.12
CA GLN A 85 22.01 0.43 -13.62
C GLN A 85 21.57 1.48 -14.63
N GLN A 86 21.84 1.25 -15.92
CA GLN A 86 21.45 2.16 -17.00
C GLN A 86 19.93 2.21 -17.16
N ALA A 87 19.25 1.07 -17.09
CA ALA A 87 17.78 1.00 -17.09
C ALA A 87 17.16 1.66 -15.85
N THR A 88 17.79 1.53 -14.68
CA THR A 88 17.32 2.14 -13.43
C THR A 88 17.49 3.66 -13.46
N ARG A 89 18.57 4.20 -14.03
CA ARG A 89 18.76 5.64 -14.22
C ARG A 89 17.72 6.25 -15.16
N ASN A 90 17.41 5.58 -16.27
CA ASN A 90 16.39 6.03 -17.22
C ASN A 90 14.97 6.08 -16.64
N LEU A 91 14.71 5.39 -15.51
CA LEU A 91 13.42 5.47 -14.81
C LEU A 91 13.32 6.68 -13.86
N ILE A 92 14.46 7.26 -13.47
CA ILE A 92 14.55 8.36 -12.49
C ILE A 92 14.66 9.71 -13.20
N GLU A 93 15.21 9.76 -14.41
CA GLU A 93 15.28 10.95 -15.24
C GLU A 93 14.38 10.76 -16.48
N PRO A 94 13.21 11.44 -16.55
CA PRO A 94 12.30 11.38 -17.71
C PRO A 94 12.84 12.10 -18.94
#